data_AF-A0A2Z3J7Q1-F1
#
_entry.id   AF-A0A2Z3J7Q1-F1
#
_cell.length_a   1.000
_cell.length_b   1.000
_cell.length_c   1.000
_cell.angle_alpha   90.00
_cell.angle_beta   90.00
_cell.angle_gamma   90.00
#
_symmetry.space_group_name_H-M   'P 1'
#
loop_
_entity.id
_entity.type
_entity.pdbx_description
1 polymer ?
#
loop_
_entity_poly.entity_id
_entity_poly.type
_entity_poly.pdbx_seq_one_letter_code
_entity_poly.pdbx_strand_id
1 'polypeptide(L)'
;MNKSLFTTTATVIALGLAATAAPVFAQGTNASGDSGMQSSYSQSNSGSTHVSQAEVQKFAKAQNDMRSLVSNSQQKIKNADNKKQAKQYRQHMNKQIVQTIKKDGLSVKQYNKIAQATRNNHKLQQRIHKAMQD
;
A
#
# COMPACT_ATOMS: atom_id res chain seq x y z
N MET A 1 -33.33 23.01 -31.90
CA MET A 1 -32.91 21.89 -32.76
C MET A 1 -31.42 21.71 -32.42
N ASN A 2 -30.90 20.60 -31.85
CA ASN A 2 -31.08 19.18 -32.16
C ASN A 2 -30.93 18.33 -30.87
N LYS A 3 -31.73 17.27 -30.75
CA LYS A 3 -31.67 16.26 -29.68
C LYS A 3 -30.83 15.07 -30.17
N SER A 4 -29.94 14.55 -29.34
CA SER A 4 -29.25 13.27 -29.56
C SER A 4 -29.23 12.53 -28.21
N LEU A 5 -30.16 11.62 -27.90
CA LEU A 5 -30.33 10.25 -28.41
C LEU A 5 -29.00 9.48 -28.41
N PHE A 6 -28.69 8.85 -27.27
CA PHE A 6 -27.71 7.77 -27.22
C PHE A 6 -28.43 6.47 -26.91
N THR A 7 -28.55 5.68 -27.97
CA THR A 7 -29.19 4.38 -28.08
C THR A 7 -28.31 3.30 -27.44
N THR A 8 -28.96 2.45 -26.66
CA THR A 8 -28.48 1.21 -26.07
C THR A 8 -28.03 0.21 -27.15
N THR A 9 -26.82 -0.34 -27.02
CA THR A 9 -26.45 -1.57 -27.74
C THR A 9 -25.79 -2.53 -26.76
N ALA A 10 -26.55 -3.53 -26.33
CA ALA A 10 -26.05 -4.71 -25.64
C ALA A 10 -25.56 -5.71 -26.70
N THR A 11 -24.25 -5.96 -26.74
CA THR A 11 -23.70 -7.05 -27.56
C THR A 11 -23.40 -8.23 -26.65
N VAL A 12 -24.28 -9.22 -26.70
CA VAL A 12 -24.05 -10.56 -26.16
C VAL A 12 -23.18 -11.31 -27.15
N ILE A 13 -21.99 -11.76 -26.74
CA ILE A 13 -21.22 -12.76 -27.49
C ILE A 13 -21.20 -14.02 -26.64
N ALA A 14 -21.92 -15.04 -27.12
CA ALA A 14 -21.87 -16.40 -26.61
C ALA A 14 -21.52 -17.35 -27.77
N LEU A 15 -20.90 -18.49 -27.40
CA LEU A 15 -20.61 -19.73 -28.17
C LEU A 15 -19.27 -19.73 -28.93
N GLY A 16 -18.43 -20.77 -28.90
CA GLY A 16 -18.50 -22.14 -28.36
C GLY A 16 -17.08 -22.76 -28.29
N LEU A 17 -16.81 -23.64 -27.32
CA LEU A 17 -16.70 -25.11 -27.44
C LEU A 17 -15.56 -25.63 -28.34
N ALA A 18 -14.48 -26.09 -27.71
CA ALA A 18 -13.75 -27.29 -28.15
C ALA A 18 -13.08 -27.95 -26.93
N ALA A 19 -13.56 -29.15 -26.62
CA ALA A 19 -13.07 -30.02 -25.56
C ALA A 19 -11.79 -30.74 -25.99
N THR A 20 -10.74 -30.68 -25.18
CA THR A 20 -9.76 -31.76 -25.08
C THR A 20 -9.71 -32.20 -23.63
N ALA A 21 -10.02 -33.48 -23.42
CA ALA A 21 -10.20 -34.09 -22.11
C ALA A 21 -8.86 -34.26 -21.40
N ALA A 22 -8.69 -33.59 -20.27
CA ALA A 22 -7.87 -34.03 -19.15
C ALA A 22 -8.57 -33.58 -17.86
N PRO A 23 -9.12 -34.49 -17.04
CA PRO A 23 -9.59 -34.09 -15.72
C PRO A 23 -8.36 -33.94 -14.82
N VAL A 24 -8.32 -32.88 -13.99
CA VAL A 24 -7.85 -32.88 -12.58
C VAL A 24 -7.59 -31.44 -12.07
N PHE A 25 -8.49 -31.00 -11.18
CA PHE A 25 -8.51 -29.84 -10.25
C PHE A 25 -8.66 -28.39 -10.77
N ALA A 26 -9.94 -28.01 -10.95
CA ALA A 26 -10.60 -26.83 -10.36
C ALA A 26 -9.92 -25.43 -10.39
N GLN A 27 -10.37 -24.66 -11.39
CA GLN A 27 -10.87 -23.27 -11.31
C GLN A 27 -9.96 -22.16 -10.76
N GLY A 28 -9.47 -21.33 -11.69
CA GLY A 28 -9.05 -19.96 -11.39
C GLY A 28 -8.16 -19.25 -12.43
N THR A 29 -8.38 -19.43 -13.74
CA THR A 29 -7.66 -18.65 -14.76
C THR A 29 -8.50 -17.45 -15.19
N ASN A 30 -7.95 -16.24 -15.10
CA ASN A 30 -8.11 -15.19 -16.10
C ASN A 30 -6.82 -14.36 -16.16
N ALA A 31 -6.23 -14.32 -17.34
CA ALA A 31 -5.01 -13.60 -17.68
C ALA A 31 -5.32 -12.17 -18.17
N SER A 32 -4.26 -11.33 -18.15
CA SER A 32 -3.97 -10.19 -19.05
C SER A 32 -3.99 -8.79 -18.41
N GLY A 33 -2.86 -8.07 -18.54
CA GLY A 33 -2.87 -6.60 -18.69
C GLY A 33 -2.10 -5.78 -17.64
N ASP A 34 -0.83 -5.54 -17.91
CA ASP A 34 -0.05 -4.29 -17.75
C ASP A 34 -0.06 -3.45 -16.45
N SER A 35 1.12 -2.88 -16.18
CA SER A 35 1.43 -1.72 -15.34
C SER A 35 1.68 -1.92 -13.84
N GLY A 36 2.92 -2.34 -13.55
CA GLY A 36 3.80 -1.54 -12.68
C GLY A 36 3.39 -1.38 -11.21
N MET A 37 3.62 -2.41 -10.40
CA MET A 37 4.26 -2.22 -9.09
C MET A 37 4.88 -3.55 -8.67
N GLN A 38 6.14 -3.75 -9.08
CA GLN A 38 7.01 -4.79 -8.53
C GLN A 38 7.19 -4.53 -7.03
N SER A 39 6.22 -4.98 -6.25
CA SER A 39 6.37 -5.19 -4.82
C SER A 39 7.28 -6.39 -4.64
N SER A 40 8.58 -6.14 -4.77
CA SER A 40 9.62 -7.06 -4.32
C SER A 40 9.56 -7.09 -2.79
N TYR A 41 8.65 -7.91 -2.27
CA TYR A 41 8.69 -8.36 -0.88
C TYR A 41 9.21 -9.79 -0.86
N SER A 42 10.40 -9.98 -1.41
CA SER A 42 11.14 -11.22 -1.26
C SER A 42 11.90 -11.19 0.07
N GLN A 43 11.87 -12.36 0.72
CA GLN A 43 12.59 -12.76 1.92
C GLN A 43 11.91 -12.42 3.26
N SER A 44 10.89 -13.21 3.56
CA SER A 44 10.57 -13.63 4.92
C SER A 44 11.82 -14.17 5.59
N ASN A 45 12.46 -13.33 6.41
CA ASN A 45 13.33 -13.81 7.46
C ASN A 45 12.44 -13.95 8.70
N SER A 46 12.04 -15.19 8.96
CA SER A 46 11.31 -15.66 10.14
C SER A 46 12.19 -15.58 11.39
N GLY A 47 12.82 -14.43 11.63
CA GLY A 47 13.35 -14.10 12.93
C GLY A 47 12.20 -13.57 13.76
N SER A 48 11.81 -14.31 14.81
CA SER A 48 10.99 -13.80 15.91
C SER A 48 11.57 -12.46 16.36
N THR A 49 11.10 -11.38 15.74
CA THR A 49 11.68 -10.06 15.93
C THR A 49 11.09 -9.57 17.24
N HIS A 50 11.81 -9.82 18.33
CA HIS A 50 11.51 -9.20 19.61
C HIS A 50 11.69 -7.69 19.42
N VAL A 51 10.60 -6.99 19.10
CA VAL A 51 10.59 -5.52 19.01
C VAL A 51 10.60 -5.01 20.46
N SER A 52 11.65 -4.29 20.83
CA SER A 52 11.81 -3.72 22.16
C SER A 52 10.74 -2.68 22.48
N GLN A 53 10.51 -2.36 23.75
CA GLN A 53 9.54 -1.32 24.12
C GLN A 53 9.95 0.06 23.61
N ALA A 54 11.24 0.38 23.61
CA ALA A 54 11.75 1.63 23.05
C ALA A 54 11.49 1.73 21.54
N GLU A 55 11.66 0.64 20.79
CA GLU A 55 11.32 0.61 19.36
C GLU A 55 9.81 0.77 19.12
N VAL A 56 8.97 0.17 19.96
CA VAL A 56 7.51 0.36 19.90
C VAL A 56 7.16 1.83 20.10
N GLN A 57 7.72 2.50 21.11
CA GLN A 57 7.46 3.90 21.41
C GLN A 57 7.88 4.82 20.25
N LYS A 58 9.11 4.64 19.74
CA LYS A 58 9.60 5.41 18.59
C LYS A 58 8.74 5.17 17.34
N PHE A 59 8.31 3.94 17.10
CA PHE A 59 7.48 3.60 15.96
C PHE A 59 6.07 4.19 16.08
N ALA A 60 5.45 4.13 17.25
CA ALA A 60 4.16 4.77 17.54
C ALA A 60 4.22 6.28 17.28
N LYS A 61 5.26 6.95 17.78
CA LYS A 61 5.50 8.37 17.51
C LYS A 61 5.65 8.64 16.02
N ALA A 62 6.48 7.87 15.32
CA ALA A 62 6.67 8.02 13.88
C ALA A 62 5.38 7.80 13.08
N GLN A 63 4.51 6.87 13.49
CA GLN A 63 3.21 6.67 12.85
C GLN A 63 2.28 7.87 13.01
N ASN A 64 2.24 8.48 14.21
CA ASN A 64 1.46 9.68 14.46
C ASN A 64 1.95 10.86 13.60
N ASP A 65 3.25 11.12 13.62
CA ASP A 65 3.85 12.20 12.81
C ASP A 65 3.64 11.96 11.29
N MET A 66 3.77 10.70 10.84
CA MET A 66 3.55 10.32 9.45
C MET A 66 2.11 10.49 9.00
N ARG A 67 1.11 10.23 9.86
CA ARG A 67 -0.31 10.32 9.49
C ARG A 67 -0.66 11.71 8.96
N SER A 68 -0.25 12.75 9.70
CA SER A 68 -0.48 14.14 9.31
C SER A 68 0.28 14.51 8.04
N LEU A 69 1.57 14.12 7.95
CA LEU A 69 2.40 14.35 6.77
C LEU A 69 1.80 13.74 5.50
N VAL A 70 1.38 12.48 5.58
CA VAL A 70 0.82 11.73 4.45
C VAL A 70 -0.53 12.32 4.06
N SER A 71 -1.42 12.63 5.01
CA SER A 71 -2.72 13.23 4.72
C SER A 71 -2.59 14.58 3.99
N ASN A 72 -1.75 15.48 4.53
CA ASN A 72 -1.48 16.79 3.92
C ASN A 72 -0.85 16.65 2.52
N SER A 73 0.07 15.70 2.36
CA SER A 73 0.73 15.45 1.07
C SER A 73 -0.23 14.87 0.05
N GLN A 74 -1.12 13.96 0.45
CA GLN A 74 -2.14 13.39 -0.42
C GLN A 74 -3.11 14.46 -0.92
N GLN A 75 -3.51 15.40 -0.07
CA GLN A 75 -4.35 16.53 -0.49
C GLN A 75 -3.62 17.39 -1.55
N LYS A 76 -2.35 17.72 -1.33
CA LYS A 76 -1.53 18.46 -2.33
C LYS A 76 -1.39 17.70 -3.64
N ILE A 77 -1.19 16.39 -3.59
CA ILE A 77 -1.08 15.53 -4.77
C ILE A 77 -2.40 15.48 -5.55
N LYS A 78 -3.55 15.37 -4.85
CA LYS A 78 -4.88 15.37 -5.47
C LYS A 78 -5.21 16.69 -6.14
N ASN A 79 -4.82 17.80 -5.52
CA ASN A 79 -5.08 19.16 -6.02
C ASN A 79 -3.99 19.63 -6.99
N ALA A 80 -3.12 18.75 -7.48
CA ALA A 80 -2.04 19.15 -8.35
C ALA A 80 -2.54 19.45 -9.78
N ASP A 81 -2.06 20.55 -10.36
CA ASP A 81 -2.49 21.06 -11.67
C ASP A 81 -2.14 20.10 -12.82
N ASN A 82 -1.08 19.32 -12.65
CA ASN A 82 -0.59 18.41 -13.66
C ASN A 82 0.27 17.27 -13.06
N LYS A 83 0.56 16.27 -13.90
CA LYS A 83 1.35 15.10 -13.53
C LYS A 83 2.75 15.45 -13.00
N LYS A 84 3.38 16.53 -13.49
CA LYS A 84 4.71 16.98 -13.06
C LYS A 84 4.66 17.52 -11.63
N GLN A 85 3.70 18.38 -11.32
CA GLN A 85 3.51 18.93 -9.98
C GLN A 85 3.14 17.83 -8.97
N ALA A 86 2.25 16.90 -9.35
CA ALA A 86 1.93 15.73 -8.55
C ALA A 86 3.17 14.86 -8.24
N LYS A 87 4.07 14.69 -9.22
CA LYS A 87 5.35 13.98 -9.04
C LYS A 87 6.26 14.71 -8.04
N GLN A 88 6.36 16.04 -8.13
CA GLN A 88 7.16 16.82 -7.18
C GLN A 88 6.63 16.70 -5.75
N TYR A 89 5.31 16.77 -5.55
CA TYR A 89 4.70 16.56 -4.23
C TYR A 89 4.96 15.15 -3.69
N ARG A 90 4.87 14.11 -4.52
CA ARG A 90 5.26 12.74 -4.11
C ARG A 90 6.72 12.63 -3.70
N GLN A 91 7.64 13.24 -4.47
CA GLN A 91 9.07 13.24 -4.14
C GLN A 91 9.34 13.97 -2.82
N HIS A 92 8.70 15.11 -2.60
CA HIS A 92 8.83 15.87 -1.37
C HIS A 92 8.29 15.07 -0.17
N MET A 93 7.11 14.47 -0.30
CA MET A 93 6.54 13.58 0.72
C MET A 93 7.50 12.44 1.08
N ASN A 94 8.10 11.77 0.08
CA ASN A 94 9.04 10.68 0.33
C ASN A 94 10.28 11.15 1.13
N LYS A 95 10.81 12.34 0.83
CA LYS A 95 11.92 12.93 1.62
C LYS A 95 11.49 13.22 3.05
N GLN A 96 10.30 13.79 3.23
CA GLN A 96 9.76 14.11 4.56
C GLN A 96 9.51 12.84 5.38
N ILE A 97 9.00 11.75 4.79
CA ILE A 97 8.81 10.47 5.49
C ILE A 97 10.15 9.96 6.04
N VAL A 98 11.21 9.98 5.23
CA VAL A 98 12.55 9.55 5.67
C VAL A 98 13.08 10.43 6.81
N GLN A 99 12.88 11.75 6.71
CA GLN A 99 13.29 12.69 7.76
C GLN A 99 12.52 12.47 9.06
N THR A 100 11.20 12.28 9.00
CA THR A 100 10.35 12.00 10.16
C THR A 100 10.79 10.73 10.88
N ILE A 101 10.98 9.63 10.14
CA ILE A 101 11.44 8.35 10.72
C ILE A 101 12.78 8.52 11.43
N LYS A 102 13.73 9.22 10.79
CA LYS A 102 15.06 9.49 11.37
C LYS A 102 15.00 10.40 12.60
N LYS A 103 14.17 11.44 12.56
CA LYS A 103 13.94 12.39 13.67
C LYS A 103 13.46 11.65 14.93
N ASP A 104 12.63 10.63 14.76
CA ASP A 104 12.11 9.83 15.88
C ASP A 104 13.07 8.71 16.33
N GLY A 105 14.32 8.74 15.86
CA GLY A 105 15.38 7.85 16.30
C GLY A 105 15.26 6.43 15.74
N LEU A 106 14.59 6.27 14.60
CA LEU A 106 14.54 5.02 13.83
C LEU A 106 15.27 5.18 12.49
N SER A 107 15.90 4.11 12.03
CA SER A 107 16.25 4.00 10.61
C SER A 107 15.02 3.59 9.79
N VAL A 108 15.02 3.93 8.50
CA VAL A 108 13.98 3.47 7.55
C VAL A 108 13.88 1.94 7.55
N LYS A 109 15.01 1.23 7.66
CA LYS A 109 15.04 -0.23 7.75
C LYS A 109 14.34 -0.75 9.01
N GLN A 110 14.59 -0.15 10.17
CA GLN A 110 13.92 -0.53 11.43
C GLN A 110 12.43 -0.26 11.36
N TYR A 111 12.03 0.93 10.88
CA TYR A 111 10.61 1.27 10.70
C TYR A 111 9.91 0.22 9.82
N ASN A 112 10.48 -0.10 8.65
CA ASN A 112 9.90 -1.10 7.76
C ASN A 112 9.85 -2.50 8.38
N LYS A 113 10.89 -2.90 9.13
CA LYS A 113 10.92 -4.20 9.83
C LYS A 113 9.78 -4.29 10.85
N ILE A 114 9.57 -3.24 11.65
CA ILE A 114 8.48 -3.20 12.63
C ILE A 114 7.12 -3.19 11.92
N ALA A 115 6.96 -2.40 10.86
CA ALA A 115 5.73 -2.36 10.06
C ALA A 115 5.39 -3.72 9.42
N GLN A 116 6.41 -4.47 8.96
CA GLN A 116 6.21 -5.84 8.47
C GLN A 116 5.82 -6.79 9.60
N ALA A 117 6.53 -6.72 10.74
CA ALA A 117 6.23 -7.54 11.91
C ALA A 117 4.80 -7.31 12.45
N THR A 118 4.26 -6.09 12.35
CA THR A 118 2.89 -5.80 12.79
C THR A 118 1.81 -6.49 12.00
N ARG A 119 2.05 -6.94 10.76
CA ARG A 119 0.99 -7.52 9.91
C ARG A 119 0.39 -8.80 10.51
N ASN A 120 1.23 -9.64 11.12
CA ASN A 120 0.84 -10.96 11.63
C ASN A 120 1.06 -11.10 13.14
N ASN A 121 1.33 -10.01 13.86
CA ASN A 121 1.62 -10.06 15.31
C ASN A 121 0.65 -9.16 16.08
N HIS A 122 -0.46 -9.74 16.52
CA HIS A 122 -1.49 -9.03 17.29
C HIS A 122 -0.95 -8.45 18.60
N LYS A 123 -0.04 -9.15 19.30
CA LYS A 123 0.56 -8.62 20.53
C LYS A 123 1.37 -7.34 20.26
N LEU A 124 2.11 -7.30 19.15
CA LEU A 124 2.86 -6.11 18.73
C LEU A 124 1.92 -4.98 18.32
N GLN A 125 0.83 -5.27 17.59
CA GLN A 125 -0.20 -4.28 17.26
C GLN A 125 -0.77 -3.63 18.52
N GLN A 126 -1.13 -4.43 19.53
CA GLN A 126 -1.66 -3.94 20.80
C GLN A 126 -0.64 -3.06 21.55
N ARG A 127 0.63 -3.45 21.58
CA ARG A 127 1.70 -2.65 22.20
C ARG A 127 1.87 -1.29 21.53
N ILE A 128 1.84 -1.25 20.21
CA ILE A 128 1.91 0.01 19.44
C ILE A 128 0.67 0.86 19.69
N HIS A 129 -0.52 0.26 19.66
CA HIS A 129 -1.76 0.98 19.90
C HIS A 129 -1.81 1.62 21.29
N LYS A 130 -1.33 0.93 22.32
CA LYS A 130 -1.17 1.51 23.67
C LYS A 130 -0.17 2.67 23.67
N ALA A 131 1.01 2.47 23.07
CA ALA A 131 2.02 3.51 22.96
C ALA A 131 1.59 4.76 22.15
N MET A 132 0.53 4.66 21.33
CA MET A 132 -0.05 5.82 20.63
C MET A 132 -1.07 6.60 21.48
N GLN A 133 -1.54 6.03 22.60
CA GLN A 133 -2.50 6.62 23.52
C GLN A 133 -1.84 7.21 24.77
N ASP A 134 -0.60 6.80 25.05
CA ASP A 134 0.27 7.36 26.09
C ASP A 134 0.79 8.75 25.67
#